data_AF-A0A1C5ZIS1-F1
#
_entry.id   AF-A0A1C5ZIS1-F1
#
_cell.length_a   1.000
_cell.length_b   1.000
_cell.length_c   1.000
_cell.angle_alpha   90.00
_cell.angle_beta   90.00
_cell.angle_gamma   90.00
#
_symmetry.space_group_name_H-M   'P 1'
#
loop_
_entity.id
_entity.type
_entity.pdbx_description
1 polymer ?
#
loop_
_entity_poly.entity_id
_entity_poly.type
_entity_poly.pdbx_seq_one_letter_code
_entity_poly.pdbx_strand_id
1 'polypeptide(L)'
;MFVDSKGNHWYKGNLHTHTTRSDGRRQPQEVINCYRSAGYDFLALTDHWVVSQAEEQQDFLLISGCEYDIGSCVQEEIYHILALGMREDPCLERGALDVQGVIDTVHGHGGLAVLAHPAWSLNRPEHVKALTGLDGTEIYNTVSGFPWNCRAYSGGFIDQMAAEGALLPCLAGDDAHFYQGEETRSFIYVKSEALTEKAILAALRRGDFYATQGPRFELTRAGDRLLVASTPVQRVAFFTDTVYVPDRTAEGDGITRAEYRIKAGDTFVRVELFDRDGRMAWSSPLKLHD
;
A
#
# COMPACT_ATOMS: atom_id res chain seq x y z
N MET A 1 -16.46 5.99 1.20
CA MET A 1 -15.90 7.29 0.79
C MET A 1 -16.03 8.35 1.89
N PHE A 2 -15.09 9.30 1.98
CA PHE A 2 -15.25 10.55 2.75
C PHE A 2 -14.81 11.77 1.94
N VAL A 3 -15.26 12.96 2.33
CA VAL A 3 -14.85 14.25 1.74
C VAL A 3 -13.97 14.99 2.72
N ASP A 4 -12.80 15.45 2.25
CA ASP A 4 -11.86 16.20 3.09
C ASP A 4 -12.25 17.69 3.24
N SER A 5 -11.44 18.43 4.00
CA SER A 5 -11.68 19.85 4.29
C SER A 5 -11.61 20.75 3.04
N LYS A 6 -11.05 20.25 1.94
CA LYS A 6 -10.87 20.94 0.65
C LYS A 6 -11.90 20.49 -0.39
N GLY A 7 -12.83 19.60 -0.03
CA GLY A 7 -13.84 19.07 -0.93
C GLY A 7 -13.37 17.90 -1.80
N ASN A 8 -12.18 17.33 -1.55
CA ASN A 8 -11.73 16.17 -2.33
C ASN A 8 -12.41 14.90 -1.83
N HIS A 9 -12.76 14.01 -2.76
CA HIS A 9 -13.33 12.71 -2.45
C HIS A 9 -12.23 11.66 -2.25
N TRP A 10 -12.35 10.91 -1.16
CA TRP A 10 -11.44 9.83 -0.79
C TRP A 10 -12.17 8.49 -0.74
N TYR A 11 -11.74 7.55 -1.57
CA TYR A 11 -12.32 6.22 -1.70
C TYR A 11 -11.49 5.20 -0.95
N LYS A 12 -12.14 4.38 -0.13
CA LYS A 12 -11.53 3.30 0.65
C LYS A 12 -11.40 2.06 -0.24
N GLY A 13 -10.22 1.47 -0.32
CA GLY A 13 -10.05 0.22 -1.05
C GLY A 13 -8.98 -0.69 -0.49
N ASN A 14 -9.12 -1.98 -0.80
CA ASN A 14 -8.09 -2.99 -0.56
C ASN A 14 -7.63 -3.53 -1.91
N LEU A 15 -6.32 -3.72 -2.08
CA LEU A 15 -5.70 -4.13 -3.33
C LEU A 15 -5.05 -5.51 -3.26
N HIS A 16 -5.16 -6.20 -2.11
CA HIS A 16 -4.55 -7.49 -1.90
C HIS A 16 -5.52 -8.42 -1.16
N THR A 17 -6.14 -9.35 -1.89
CA THR A 17 -7.05 -10.39 -1.35
C THR A 17 -7.07 -11.64 -2.21
N HIS A 18 -7.29 -12.79 -1.56
CA HIS A 18 -7.29 -14.10 -2.21
C HIS A 18 -8.64 -14.80 -2.06
N THR A 19 -9.01 -15.57 -3.08
CA THR A 19 -10.28 -16.28 -3.15
C THR A 19 -10.03 -17.77 -3.38
N THR A 20 -11.09 -18.57 -3.47
CA THR A 20 -10.99 -19.98 -3.86
C THR A 20 -10.51 -20.20 -5.31
N ARG A 21 -10.21 -19.15 -6.07
CA ARG A 21 -9.58 -19.27 -7.40
C ARG A 21 -8.08 -19.53 -7.30
N SER A 22 -7.47 -19.26 -6.16
CA SER A 22 -6.10 -19.67 -5.81
C SER A 22 -6.12 -20.45 -4.48
N ASP A 23 -5.66 -19.87 -3.38
CA ASP A 23 -5.48 -20.52 -2.08
C ASP A 23 -6.31 -19.88 -0.94
N GLY A 24 -7.12 -18.88 -1.26
CA GLY A 24 -8.14 -18.32 -0.37
C GLY A 24 -9.28 -19.29 -0.06
N ARG A 25 -10.01 -19.02 1.04
CA ARG A 25 -11.03 -19.91 1.61
C ARG A 25 -12.47 -19.52 1.30
N ARG A 26 -12.69 -18.36 0.68
CA ARG A 26 -14.04 -17.87 0.31
C ARG A 26 -14.16 -17.65 -1.19
N GLN A 27 -15.36 -17.88 -1.71
CA GLN A 27 -15.67 -17.66 -3.12
C GLN A 27 -15.54 -16.18 -3.47
N PRO A 28 -15.17 -15.82 -4.72
CA PRO A 28 -15.03 -14.43 -5.13
C PRO A 28 -16.18 -13.52 -4.69
N GLN A 29 -17.43 -13.95 -4.92
CA GLN A 29 -18.60 -13.14 -4.54
C GLN A 29 -18.74 -12.94 -3.03
N GLU A 30 -18.37 -13.92 -2.22
CA GLU A 30 -18.41 -13.81 -0.75
C GLU A 30 -17.38 -12.78 -0.25
N VAL A 31 -16.19 -12.76 -0.87
CA VAL A 31 -15.14 -11.78 -0.60
C VAL A 31 -15.59 -10.38 -0.99
N ILE A 32 -16.12 -10.22 -2.21
CA ILE A 32 -16.66 -8.94 -2.71
C ILE A 32 -17.73 -8.41 -1.75
N ASN A 33 -18.67 -9.25 -1.34
CA ASN A 33 -19.74 -8.88 -0.41
C ASN A 33 -19.21 -8.51 0.98
N CYS A 34 -18.17 -9.21 1.46
CA CYS A 34 -17.54 -8.93 2.75
C CYS A 34 -16.94 -7.52 2.79
N TYR A 35 -16.10 -7.17 1.81
CA TYR A 35 -15.48 -5.84 1.74
C TYR A 35 -16.51 -4.74 1.47
N ARG A 36 -17.47 -4.97 0.57
CA ARG A 36 -18.57 -4.02 0.33
C ARG A 36 -19.35 -3.73 1.60
N SER A 37 -19.70 -4.77 2.37
CA SER A 37 -20.44 -4.62 3.63
C SER A 37 -19.61 -3.92 4.73
N ALA A 38 -18.27 -3.96 4.63
CA ALA A 38 -17.35 -3.25 5.51
C ALA A 38 -17.06 -1.80 5.07
N GLY A 39 -17.83 -1.27 4.11
CA GLY A 39 -17.77 0.12 3.67
C GLY A 39 -16.58 0.44 2.76
N TYR A 40 -16.03 -0.56 2.07
CA TYR A 40 -15.06 -0.35 1.01
C TYR A 40 -15.77 0.12 -0.26
N ASP A 41 -15.15 1.05 -0.97
CA ASP A 41 -15.64 1.58 -2.24
C ASP A 41 -15.05 0.78 -3.43
N PHE A 42 -13.84 0.22 -3.28
CA PHE A 42 -13.24 -0.64 -4.29
C PHE A 42 -12.42 -1.80 -3.72
N LEU A 43 -12.19 -2.82 -4.55
CA LEU A 43 -11.42 -4.01 -4.21
C LEU A 43 -10.66 -4.51 -5.46
N ALA A 44 -9.46 -5.07 -5.27
CA ALA A 44 -8.85 -5.97 -6.24
C ALA A 44 -8.84 -7.41 -5.69
N LEU A 45 -9.24 -8.37 -6.53
CA LEU A 45 -9.02 -9.78 -6.27
C LEU A 45 -7.69 -10.17 -6.92
N THR A 46 -6.71 -10.57 -6.12
CA THR A 46 -5.32 -10.78 -6.55
C THR A 46 -4.90 -12.22 -6.36
N ASP A 47 -5.78 -13.15 -6.71
CA ASP A 47 -5.50 -14.59 -6.66
C ASP A 47 -4.17 -14.93 -7.36
N HIS A 48 -3.39 -15.83 -6.75
CA HIS A 48 -2.09 -16.25 -7.29
C HIS A 48 -2.21 -16.78 -8.71
N TRP A 49 -1.55 -16.10 -9.66
CA TRP A 49 -1.49 -16.47 -11.08
C TRP A 49 -2.85 -16.61 -11.77
N VAL A 50 -3.89 -15.98 -11.23
CA VAL A 50 -5.23 -16.01 -11.81
C VAL A 50 -5.74 -14.58 -11.93
N VAL A 51 -5.72 -14.06 -13.16
CA VAL A 51 -6.17 -12.70 -13.43
C VAL A 51 -7.68 -12.57 -13.21
N SER A 52 -8.05 -11.65 -12.33
CA SER A 52 -9.44 -11.24 -12.11
C SER A 52 -9.85 -10.15 -13.10
N GLN A 53 -11.14 -10.08 -13.40
CA GLN A 53 -11.70 -9.11 -14.33
C GLN A 53 -12.18 -7.87 -13.56
N ALA A 54 -12.04 -6.70 -14.17
CA ALA A 54 -12.61 -5.47 -13.65
C ALA A 54 -14.15 -5.49 -13.75
N GLU A 55 -14.83 -4.87 -12.79
CA GLU A 55 -16.28 -4.72 -12.80
C GLU A 55 -16.67 -3.40 -12.14
N GLU A 56 -17.37 -2.53 -12.88
CA GLU A 56 -17.88 -1.27 -12.34
C GLU A 56 -19.36 -1.41 -11.98
N GLN A 57 -19.68 -1.36 -10.68
CA GLN A 57 -21.04 -1.21 -10.18
C GLN A 57 -21.25 0.22 -9.67
N GLN A 58 -22.51 0.62 -9.48
CA GLN A 58 -22.87 2.01 -9.14
C GLN A 58 -22.14 2.55 -7.90
N ASP A 59 -21.90 1.71 -6.90
CA ASP A 59 -21.35 2.05 -5.59
C ASP A 59 -20.15 1.20 -5.18
N PHE A 60 -19.66 0.33 -6.07
CA PHE A 60 -18.53 -0.55 -5.79
C PHE A 60 -17.74 -0.87 -7.06
N LEU A 61 -16.43 -0.72 -6.98
CA LEU A 61 -15.52 -0.98 -8.09
C LEU A 61 -14.67 -2.22 -7.82
N LEU A 62 -14.66 -3.16 -8.76
CA LEU A 62 -13.61 -4.18 -8.86
C LEU A 62 -12.56 -3.75 -9.87
N ILE A 63 -11.33 -3.74 -9.41
CA ILE A 63 -10.14 -3.54 -10.24
C ILE A 63 -9.61 -4.93 -10.61
N SER A 64 -9.24 -5.12 -11.88
CA SER A 64 -8.55 -6.34 -12.30
C SER A 64 -7.26 -6.52 -11.51
N GLY A 65 -6.96 -7.75 -11.12
CA GLY A 65 -5.87 -8.05 -10.20
C GLY A 65 -5.32 -9.46 -10.38
N CYS A 66 -4.05 -9.63 -10.05
CA CYS A 66 -3.36 -10.91 -9.95
C CYS A 66 -2.18 -10.72 -8.99
N GLU A 67 -1.80 -11.75 -8.25
CA GLU A 67 -0.50 -11.81 -7.59
C GLU A 67 0.40 -12.80 -8.31
N TYR A 68 1.58 -12.34 -8.73
CA TYR A 68 2.63 -13.19 -9.27
C TYR A 68 3.69 -13.42 -8.22
N ASP A 69 3.80 -14.65 -7.73
CA ASP A 69 4.90 -15.12 -6.88
C ASP A 69 6.04 -15.70 -7.73
N ILE A 70 7.26 -15.16 -7.59
CA ILE A 70 8.48 -15.52 -8.32
C ILE A 70 9.57 -15.90 -7.32
N GLY A 71 10.25 -17.01 -7.59
CA GLY A 71 11.26 -17.58 -6.68
C GLY A 71 10.70 -18.71 -5.82
N SER A 72 11.58 -19.44 -5.16
CA SER A 72 11.23 -20.70 -4.47
C SER A 72 11.37 -20.62 -2.95
N CYS A 73 12.32 -19.81 -2.47
CA CYS A 73 12.65 -19.66 -1.06
C CYS A 73 13.46 -18.39 -0.82
N VAL A 74 13.55 -17.96 0.44
CA VAL A 74 14.28 -16.74 0.84
C VAL A 74 15.77 -16.77 0.44
N GLN A 75 16.41 -17.93 0.44
CA GLN A 75 17.82 -18.08 0.06
C GLN A 75 18.05 -17.72 -1.42
N GLU A 76 17.09 -18.07 -2.28
CA GLU A 76 17.07 -17.77 -3.72
C GLU A 76 16.27 -16.50 -4.04
N GLU A 77 15.78 -15.83 -2.99
CA GLU A 77 14.82 -14.74 -3.03
C GLU A 77 13.42 -15.15 -3.48
N ILE A 78 12.42 -14.50 -2.89
CA ILE A 78 11.03 -14.65 -3.28
C ILE A 78 10.41 -13.27 -3.43
N TYR A 79 9.74 -13.04 -4.54
CA TYR A 79 9.10 -11.78 -4.89
C TYR A 79 7.63 -12.04 -5.13
N HIS A 80 6.80 -11.17 -4.57
CA HIS A 80 5.37 -11.18 -4.82
C HIS A 80 4.99 -9.85 -5.43
N ILE A 81 4.46 -9.89 -6.65
CA ILE A 81 4.12 -8.71 -7.44
C ILE A 81 2.62 -8.68 -7.65
N LEU A 82 1.95 -7.70 -7.03
CA LEU A 82 0.57 -7.40 -7.36
C LEU A 82 0.54 -6.71 -8.72
N ALA A 83 -0.18 -7.31 -9.66
CA ALA A 83 -0.45 -6.77 -10.97
C ALA A 83 -1.87 -6.21 -11.00
N LEU A 84 -2.00 -4.88 -10.95
CA LEU A 84 -3.29 -4.20 -10.77
C LEU A 84 -3.70 -3.46 -12.05
N GLY A 85 -4.95 -3.62 -12.48
CA GLY A 85 -5.49 -2.85 -13.60
C GLY A 85 -4.97 -3.28 -14.98
N MET A 86 -4.57 -4.55 -15.15
CA MET A 86 -4.16 -5.08 -16.45
C MET A 86 -5.37 -5.19 -17.38
N ARG A 87 -5.22 -4.74 -18.64
CA ARG A 87 -6.33 -4.73 -19.62
C ARG A 87 -6.76 -6.13 -20.07
N GLU A 88 -5.84 -7.07 -20.07
CA GLU A 88 -6.06 -8.47 -20.45
C GLU A 88 -5.08 -9.37 -19.70
N ASP A 89 -5.40 -10.67 -19.63
CA ASP A 89 -4.55 -11.67 -19.00
C ASP A 89 -3.34 -11.95 -19.92
N PRO A 90 -2.09 -11.70 -19.45
CA PRO A 90 -0.90 -11.97 -20.26
C PRO A 90 -0.63 -13.47 -20.46
N CYS A 91 -1.42 -14.36 -19.84
CA CYS A 91 -1.30 -15.81 -19.92
C CYS A 91 0.12 -16.28 -19.53
N LEU A 92 0.71 -15.65 -18.51
CA LEU A 92 2.04 -15.97 -18.02
C LEU A 92 2.07 -17.36 -17.37
N GLU A 93 3.09 -18.14 -17.73
CA GLU A 93 3.38 -19.43 -17.09
C GLU A 93 4.38 -19.26 -15.95
N ARG A 94 4.20 -20.03 -14.87
CA ARG A 94 5.11 -20.04 -13.72
C ARG A 94 6.53 -20.37 -14.16
N GLY A 95 7.48 -19.52 -13.77
CA GLY A 95 8.90 -19.70 -14.10
C GLY A 95 9.31 -19.28 -15.51
N ALA A 96 8.39 -18.77 -16.33
CA ALA A 96 8.71 -18.29 -17.68
C ALA A 96 9.54 -17.00 -17.68
N LEU A 97 9.39 -16.17 -16.65
CA LEU A 97 10.06 -14.87 -16.50
C LEU A 97 10.65 -14.75 -15.09
N ASP A 98 11.70 -13.94 -14.98
CA ASP A 98 12.18 -13.43 -13.71
C ASP A 98 11.29 -12.27 -13.22
N VAL A 99 11.59 -11.73 -12.03
CA VAL A 99 10.81 -10.65 -11.43
C VAL A 99 10.76 -9.39 -12.30
N GLN A 100 11.85 -9.04 -13.01
CA GLN A 100 11.86 -7.87 -13.90
C GLN A 100 10.97 -8.11 -15.12
N GLY A 101 11.05 -9.29 -15.73
CA GLY A 101 10.20 -9.66 -16.86
C GLY A 101 8.71 -9.65 -16.49
N VAL A 102 8.35 -10.05 -15.26
CA VAL A 102 6.98 -9.93 -14.76
C VAL A 102 6.56 -8.46 -14.66
N ILE A 103 7.37 -7.60 -14.03
CA ILE A 103 7.09 -6.15 -13.92
C ILE A 103 6.88 -5.53 -15.31
N ASP A 104 7.79 -5.79 -16.26
CA ASP A 104 7.72 -5.28 -17.63
C ASP A 104 6.45 -5.76 -18.34
N THR A 105 6.06 -7.02 -18.11
CA THR A 105 4.83 -7.59 -18.69
C THR A 105 3.58 -6.91 -18.12
N VAL A 106 3.52 -6.68 -16.81
CA VAL A 106 2.40 -5.96 -16.17
C VAL A 106 2.24 -4.58 -16.78
N HIS A 107 3.33 -3.84 -16.96
CA HIS A 107 3.33 -2.53 -17.60
C HIS A 107 2.95 -2.58 -19.08
N GLY A 108 3.42 -3.59 -19.83
CA GLY A 108 3.02 -3.81 -21.23
C GLY A 108 1.50 -3.97 -21.41
N HIS A 109 0.84 -4.52 -20.39
CA HIS A 109 -0.62 -4.68 -20.35
C HIS A 109 -1.36 -3.49 -19.73
N GLY A 110 -0.61 -2.43 -19.36
CA GLY A 110 -1.14 -1.18 -18.81
C GLY A 110 -1.45 -1.25 -17.31
N GLY A 111 -1.02 -2.31 -16.62
CA GLY A 111 -1.20 -2.47 -15.18
C GLY A 111 -0.18 -1.68 -14.36
N LEU A 112 -0.31 -1.80 -13.03
CA LEU A 112 0.64 -1.34 -12.02
C LEU A 112 1.29 -2.55 -11.35
N ALA A 113 2.60 -2.49 -11.14
CA ALA A 113 3.37 -3.51 -10.45
C ALA A 113 3.73 -3.05 -9.04
N VAL A 114 3.17 -3.72 -8.01
CA VAL A 114 3.43 -3.39 -6.60
C VAL A 114 4.14 -4.54 -5.91
N LEU A 115 5.22 -4.26 -5.19
CA LEU A 115 5.93 -5.26 -4.38
C LEU A 115 5.15 -5.54 -3.08
N ALA A 116 4.57 -6.73 -2.97
CA ALA A 116 3.82 -7.16 -1.81
C ALA A 116 4.72 -7.60 -0.65
N HIS A 117 4.29 -7.27 0.57
CA HIS A 117 4.85 -7.68 1.87
C HIS A 117 6.37 -8.02 1.90
N PRO A 118 7.26 -7.06 1.57
CA PRO A 118 8.69 -7.33 1.45
C PRO A 118 9.33 -7.77 2.76
N ALA A 119 8.80 -7.36 3.92
CA ALA A 119 9.26 -7.84 5.22
C ALA A 119 9.00 -9.35 5.41
N TRP A 120 7.84 -9.85 5.00
CA TRP A 120 7.53 -11.28 5.07
C TRP A 120 8.43 -12.09 4.14
N SER A 121 8.57 -11.61 2.90
CA SER A 121 9.42 -12.20 1.85
C SER A 121 10.93 -12.08 2.11
N LEU A 122 11.34 -11.28 3.11
CA LEU A 122 12.74 -10.93 3.39
C LEU A 122 13.46 -10.35 2.16
N ASN A 123 12.76 -9.52 1.38
CA ASN A 123 13.39 -8.84 0.26
C ASN A 123 14.46 -7.89 0.79
N ARG A 124 15.59 -7.87 0.08
CA ARG A 124 16.75 -7.05 0.43
C ARG A 124 16.71 -5.74 -0.34
N PRO A 125 16.93 -4.57 0.31
CA PRO A 125 16.88 -3.28 -0.38
C PRO A 125 17.80 -3.22 -1.60
N GLU A 126 19.02 -3.72 -1.49
CA GLU A 126 20.01 -3.69 -2.56
C GLU A 126 19.54 -4.39 -3.85
N HIS A 127 18.75 -5.46 -3.73
CA HIS A 127 18.24 -6.21 -4.88
C HIS A 127 16.95 -5.61 -5.42
N VAL A 128 16.05 -5.14 -4.55
CA VAL A 128 14.83 -4.45 -5.01
C VAL A 128 15.17 -3.13 -5.71
N LYS A 129 16.22 -2.41 -5.28
CA LYS A 129 16.71 -1.20 -5.97
C LYS A 129 17.25 -1.47 -7.37
N ALA A 130 17.66 -2.71 -7.67
CA ALA A 130 18.11 -3.09 -9.00
C ALA A 130 16.93 -3.31 -9.97
N LEU A 131 15.71 -3.46 -9.45
CA LEU A 131 14.49 -3.54 -10.25
C LEU A 131 14.07 -2.15 -10.72
N THR A 132 13.46 -2.11 -11.90
CA THR A 132 12.88 -0.88 -12.46
C THR A 132 11.38 -1.07 -12.71
N GLY A 133 10.59 -0.01 -12.55
CA GLY A 133 9.16 -0.05 -12.83
C GLY A 133 8.25 -0.50 -11.68
N LEU A 134 8.75 -0.63 -10.45
CA LEU A 134 7.84 -0.79 -9.31
C LEU A 134 7.03 0.51 -9.09
N ASP A 135 5.71 0.41 -9.11
CA ASP A 135 4.77 1.53 -8.88
C ASP A 135 4.49 1.77 -7.39
N GLY A 136 4.90 0.83 -6.52
CA GLY A 136 4.73 0.94 -5.08
C GLY A 136 5.17 -0.32 -4.33
N THR A 137 5.03 -0.29 -3.01
CA THR A 137 5.26 -1.45 -2.14
C THR A 137 4.35 -1.42 -0.93
N GLU A 138 4.04 -2.59 -0.38
CA GLU A 138 3.28 -2.68 0.86
C GLU A 138 4.14 -2.32 2.08
N ILE A 139 3.76 -1.24 2.77
CA ILE A 139 4.31 -0.91 4.09
C ILE A 139 3.70 -1.77 5.20
N TYR A 140 2.45 -2.21 5.01
CA TYR A 140 1.76 -3.04 5.97
C TYR A 140 0.92 -4.11 5.26
N ASN A 141 1.03 -5.35 5.73
CA ASN A 141 0.28 -6.49 5.23
C ASN A 141 -0.34 -7.26 6.42
N THR A 142 -1.67 -7.41 6.46
CA THR A 142 -2.36 -7.95 7.64
C THR A 142 -2.05 -9.43 7.89
N VAL A 143 -2.15 -10.30 6.89
CA VAL A 143 -1.86 -11.75 7.03
C VAL A 143 -0.41 -12.05 7.37
N SER A 144 0.52 -11.18 6.97
CA SER A 144 1.92 -11.25 7.38
C SER A 144 2.12 -10.99 8.89
N GLY A 145 1.07 -10.64 9.64
CA GLY A 145 1.07 -10.47 11.09
C GLY A 145 0.62 -11.69 11.89
N PHE A 146 0.50 -11.51 13.22
CA PHE A 146 0.02 -12.54 14.13
C PHE A 146 -1.47 -12.85 13.89
N PRO A 147 -1.92 -14.13 13.97
CA PRO A 147 -1.19 -15.33 14.40
C PRO A 147 -0.47 -16.12 13.30
N TRP A 148 -0.56 -15.70 12.04
CA TRP A 148 -0.04 -16.49 10.91
C TRP A 148 1.47 -16.34 10.76
N ASN A 149 1.97 -15.13 10.99
CA ASN A 149 3.37 -14.74 10.86
C ASN A 149 3.70 -13.66 11.91
N CYS A 150 4.85 -12.99 11.77
CA CYS A 150 5.29 -11.92 12.66
C CYS A 150 6.01 -10.77 11.91
N ARG A 151 5.68 -10.54 10.64
CA ARG A 151 6.37 -9.59 9.74
C ARG A 151 5.41 -8.72 8.92
N ALA A 152 4.34 -8.24 9.55
CA ALA A 152 3.34 -7.40 8.90
C ALA A 152 3.88 -6.05 8.39
N TYR A 153 4.94 -5.52 9.00
CA TYR A 153 5.38 -4.14 8.81
C TYR A 153 6.73 -4.04 8.12
N SER A 154 6.77 -3.28 7.02
CA SER A 154 7.94 -3.12 6.13
C SER A 154 8.63 -1.75 6.24
N GLY A 155 8.32 -0.93 7.26
CA GLY A 155 8.84 0.43 7.34
C GLY A 155 10.37 0.51 7.37
N GLY A 156 11.06 -0.39 8.07
CA GLY A 156 12.52 -0.43 8.08
C GLY A 156 13.15 -0.76 6.72
N PHE A 157 12.49 -1.60 5.91
CA PHE A 157 12.88 -1.87 4.53
C PHE A 157 12.69 -0.63 3.66
N ILE A 158 11.53 0.03 3.77
CA ILE A 158 11.18 1.24 3.00
C ILE A 158 12.11 2.40 3.34
N ASP A 159 12.45 2.59 4.61
CA ASP A 159 13.34 3.68 5.04
C ASP A 159 14.77 3.47 4.52
N GLN A 160 15.25 2.22 4.43
CA GLN A 160 16.54 1.91 3.81
C GLN A 160 16.51 2.20 2.30
N MET A 161 15.45 1.81 1.60
CA MET A 161 15.25 2.14 0.19
C MET A 161 15.24 3.66 -0.03
N ALA A 162 14.48 4.39 0.79
CA ALA A 162 14.30 5.83 0.69
C ALA A 162 15.59 6.61 0.97
N ALA A 163 16.37 6.20 1.97
CA ALA A 163 17.67 6.80 2.29
C ALA A 163 18.69 6.68 1.13
N GLU A 164 18.49 5.70 0.25
CA GLU A 164 19.30 5.51 -0.95
C GLU A 164 18.63 6.03 -2.23
N GLY A 165 17.61 6.89 -2.08
CA GLY A 165 16.94 7.60 -3.18
C GLY A 165 15.81 6.82 -3.88
N ALA A 166 15.49 5.61 -3.44
CA ALA A 166 14.39 4.81 -4.00
C ALA A 166 13.10 5.03 -3.20
N LEU A 167 12.28 5.99 -3.65
CA LEU A 167 11.05 6.41 -2.98
C LEU A 167 9.83 5.72 -3.60
N LEU A 168 9.46 4.56 -3.06
CA LEU A 168 8.27 3.82 -3.50
C LEU A 168 7.01 4.27 -2.73
N PRO A 169 5.88 4.51 -3.42
CA PRO A 169 4.60 4.71 -2.76
C PRO A 169 4.21 3.56 -1.83
N CYS A 170 3.66 3.89 -0.66
CA CYS A 170 3.34 2.93 0.40
C CYS A 170 1.87 2.51 0.36
N LEU A 171 1.62 1.22 0.15
CA LEU A 171 0.30 0.61 0.23
C LEU A 171 0.12 -0.16 1.54
N ALA A 172 -1.12 -0.37 1.96
CA ALA A 172 -1.46 -1.38 2.95
C ALA A 172 -2.58 -2.26 2.43
N GLY A 173 -2.46 -3.56 2.68
CA GLY A 173 -3.39 -4.57 2.19
C GLY A 173 -3.60 -5.68 3.21
N ASP A 174 -4.76 -6.33 3.14
CA ASP A 174 -5.08 -7.39 4.08
C ASP A 174 -4.41 -8.71 3.72
N ASP A 175 -4.24 -8.98 2.43
CA ASP A 175 -3.76 -10.27 1.92
C ASP A 175 -4.62 -11.42 2.48
N ALA A 176 -5.93 -11.19 2.46
CA ALA A 176 -6.87 -12.03 3.17
C ALA A 176 -7.06 -13.38 2.47
N HIS A 177 -6.83 -14.47 3.22
CA HIS A 177 -6.93 -15.84 2.73
C HIS A 177 -7.98 -16.67 3.47
N PHE A 178 -7.97 -16.66 4.81
CA PHE A 178 -8.76 -17.52 5.68
C PHE A 178 -10.10 -16.90 6.06
N TYR A 179 -10.17 -15.57 6.10
CA TYR A 179 -11.32 -14.77 6.50
C TYR A 179 -11.78 -15.10 7.92
N GLN A 180 -10.82 -15.10 8.86
CA GLN A 180 -10.97 -15.40 10.28
C GLN A 180 -10.61 -14.19 11.16
N GLY A 181 -10.55 -13.00 10.58
CA GLY A 181 -10.25 -11.75 11.26
C GLY A 181 -9.09 -10.96 10.68
N GLU A 182 -8.41 -11.46 9.65
CA GLU A 182 -7.43 -10.70 8.84
C GLU A 182 -8.10 -9.76 7.84
N GLU A 183 -9.33 -10.03 7.43
CA GLU A 183 -10.01 -9.23 6.43
C GLU A 183 -10.42 -7.87 7.00
N THR A 184 -10.42 -6.85 6.14
CA THR A 184 -10.90 -5.50 6.41
C THR A 184 -10.10 -4.70 7.46
N ARG A 185 -8.82 -5.03 7.67
CA ARG A 185 -7.99 -4.43 8.73
C ARG A 185 -7.10 -3.31 8.25
N SER A 186 -6.49 -3.45 7.08
CA SER A 186 -5.59 -2.47 6.49
C SER A 186 -5.93 -2.25 5.03
N PHE A 187 -5.82 -1.00 4.61
CA PHE A 187 -6.37 -0.53 3.36
C PHE A 187 -5.72 0.79 2.95
N ILE A 188 -6.11 1.27 1.77
CA ILE A 188 -5.73 2.60 1.29
C ILE A 188 -6.96 3.51 1.19
N TYR A 189 -6.72 4.80 1.34
CA TYR A 189 -7.63 5.84 0.87
C TYR A 189 -7.03 6.50 -0.36
N VAL A 190 -7.77 6.50 -1.46
CA VAL A 190 -7.38 7.09 -2.75
C VAL A 190 -8.18 8.36 -3.00
N LYS A 191 -7.50 9.48 -3.23
CA LYS A 191 -8.11 10.75 -3.61
C LYS A 191 -8.37 10.73 -5.11
N SER A 192 -9.64 10.68 -5.49
CA SER A 192 -10.06 10.57 -6.90
C SER A 192 -11.30 11.42 -7.17
N GLU A 193 -11.47 11.86 -8.42
CA GLU A 193 -12.65 12.63 -8.85
C GLU A 193 -13.88 11.73 -9.05
N ALA A 194 -13.67 10.43 -9.28
CA ALA A 194 -14.73 9.45 -9.52
C ALA A 194 -14.32 8.05 -9.04
N LEU A 195 -15.33 7.22 -8.76
CA LEU A 195 -15.18 5.79 -8.51
C LEU A 195 -15.29 5.02 -9.83
N THR A 196 -14.23 5.07 -10.64
CA THR A 196 -14.08 4.28 -11.87
C THR A 196 -12.68 3.70 -11.90
N GLU A 197 -12.48 2.58 -12.60
CA GLU A 197 -11.17 1.92 -12.69
C GLU A 197 -10.11 2.90 -13.21
N LYS A 198 -10.44 3.61 -14.29
CA LYS A 198 -9.56 4.63 -14.88
C LYS A 198 -9.16 5.72 -13.88
N ALA A 199 -10.10 6.26 -13.12
CA ALA A 199 -9.83 7.36 -12.21
C ALA A 199 -9.02 6.90 -10.99
N ILE A 200 -9.36 5.75 -10.42
CA ILE A 200 -8.63 5.16 -9.28
C ILE A 200 -7.20 4.77 -9.69
N LEU A 201 -7.01 4.05 -10.81
CA LEU A 201 -5.67 3.70 -11.29
C LEU A 201 -4.83 4.94 -11.63
N ALA A 202 -5.44 6.00 -12.18
CA ALA A 202 -4.74 7.25 -12.44
C ALA A 202 -4.31 7.95 -11.13
N ALA A 203 -5.13 7.91 -10.09
CA ALA A 203 -4.78 8.45 -8.77
C ALA A 203 -3.65 7.64 -8.11
N LEU A 204 -3.70 6.30 -8.20
CA LEU A 204 -2.61 5.43 -7.73
C LEU A 204 -1.28 5.76 -8.42
N ARG A 205 -1.26 5.91 -9.75
CA ARG A 205 -0.05 6.31 -10.50
C ARG A 205 0.54 7.64 -10.06
N ARG A 206 -0.30 8.60 -9.65
CA ARG A 206 0.16 9.91 -9.17
C ARG A 206 0.60 9.89 -7.71
N GLY A 207 0.39 8.80 -6.98
CA GLY A 207 0.60 8.75 -5.54
C GLY A 207 -0.45 9.52 -4.73
N ASP A 208 -1.64 9.77 -5.30
CA ASP A 208 -2.75 10.48 -4.65
C ASP A 208 -3.49 9.57 -3.64
N PHE A 209 -2.77 8.92 -2.73
CA PHE A 209 -3.33 8.00 -1.75
C PHE A 209 -2.46 7.90 -0.49
N TYR A 210 -2.99 7.26 0.55
CA TYR A 210 -2.22 6.86 1.72
C TYR A 210 -2.72 5.53 2.29
N ALA A 211 -1.83 4.83 2.99
CA ALA A 211 -2.10 3.56 3.66
C ALA A 211 -2.59 3.79 5.10
N THR A 212 -3.54 2.98 5.58
CA THR A 212 -4.09 3.13 6.93
C THR A 212 -4.84 1.88 7.41
N GLN A 213 -5.02 1.79 8.72
CA GLN A 213 -5.92 0.87 9.42
C GLN A 213 -7.13 1.60 10.03
N GLY A 214 -7.27 2.90 9.79
CA GLY A 214 -8.33 3.71 10.38
C GLY A 214 -8.01 5.20 10.45
N PRO A 215 -6.85 5.61 11.04
CA PRO A 215 -6.52 7.02 11.17
C PRO A 215 -6.51 7.72 9.80
N ARG A 216 -7.15 8.88 9.74
CA ARG A 216 -7.16 9.74 8.55
C ARG A 216 -6.25 10.92 8.81
N PHE A 217 -5.52 11.34 7.79
CA PHE A 217 -4.64 12.48 7.89
C PHE A 217 -4.50 13.22 6.56
N GLU A 218 -4.17 14.50 6.67
CA GLU A 218 -3.71 15.34 5.58
C GLU A 218 -2.26 15.74 5.87
N LEU A 219 -1.42 15.72 4.83
CA LEU A 219 -0.03 16.11 4.90
C LEU A 219 0.18 17.33 4.00
N THR A 220 0.68 18.43 4.57
CA THR A 220 0.89 19.69 3.85
C THR A 220 2.29 20.21 4.09
N ARG A 221 3.03 20.50 3.01
CA ARG A 221 4.33 21.19 3.08
C ARG A 221 4.10 22.70 3.04
N ALA A 222 4.69 23.43 4.00
CA ALA A 222 4.67 24.88 4.09
C ALA A 222 6.11 25.39 4.30
N GLY A 223 6.81 25.70 3.21
CA GLY A 223 8.22 26.09 3.26
C GLY A 223 9.11 24.96 3.78
N ASP A 224 9.81 25.22 4.89
CA ASP A 224 10.67 24.26 5.60
C ASP A 224 9.90 23.43 6.65
N ARG A 225 8.56 23.44 6.63
CA ARG A 225 7.74 22.67 7.56
C ARG A 225 6.87 21.66 6.85
N LEU A 226 6.68 20.53 7.50
CA LEU A 226 5.70 19.52 7.16
C LEU A 226 4.62 19.48 8.26
N LEU A 227 3.37 19.70 7.87
CA LEU A 227 2.23 19.80 8.76
C LEU A 227 1.33 18.58 8.58
N VAL A 228 1.00 17.91 9.69
CA VAL A 228 0.05 16.80 9.76
C VAL A 228 -1.21 17.31 10.43
N ALA A 229 -2.36 17.13 9.79
CA ALA A 229 -3.67 17.27 10.41
C ALA A 229 -4.37 15.91 10.37
N SER A 230 -4.91 15.43 11.48
CA SER A 230 -5.43 14.06 11.56
C SER A 230 -6.70 13.93 12.39
N THR A 231 -7.36 12.78 12.26
CA THR A 231 -8.22 12.27 13.34
C THR A 231 -7.44 12.15 14.65
N PRO A 232 -8.11 12.13 15.82
CA PRO A 232 -7.41 11.98 17.11
C PRO A 232 -6.52 10.73 17.14
N VAL A 233 -5.24 10.92 17.44
CA VAL A 233 -4.21 9.88 17.58
C VAL A 233 -3.41 10.08 18.87
N GLN A 234 -2.69 9.05 19.30
CA GLN A 234 -1.83 9.09 20.49
C GLN A 234 -0.40 9.50 20.15
N ARG A 235 0.07 9.15 18.95
CA ARG A 235 1.44 9.43 18.50
C ARG A 235 1.48 9.81 17.02
N VAL A 236 2.41 10.70 16.69
CA VAL A 236 2.84 11.00 15.31
C VAL A 236 4.36 10.94 15.27
N ALA A 237 4.93 10.29 14.24
CA ALA A 237 6.36 10.16 14.05
C ALA A 237 6.77 10.51 12.61
N PHE A 238 7.90 11.21 12.46
CA PHE A 238 8.47 11.63 11.18
C PHE A 238 9.78 10.88 10.89
N PHE A 239 9.81 10.05 9.86
CA PHE A 239 10.96 9.25 9.45
C PHE A 239 11.75 10.00 8.38
N THR A 240 13.06 10.16 8.58
CA THR A 240 13.97 10.97 7.76
C THR A 240 15.40 10.42 7.81
N ASP A 241 16.28 10.92 6.95
CA ASP A 241 17.71 10.55 6.92
C ASP A 241 18.54 11.16 8.05
N THR A 242 18.10 12.29 8.62
CA THR A 242 18.85 12.89 9.73
C THR A 242 18.87 11.92 10.92
N VAL A 243 20.04 11.63 11.51
CA VAL A 243 20.15 10.60 12.56
C VAL A 243 19.32 10.93 13.80
N TYR A 244 19.41 12.16 14.31
CA TYR A 244 18.70 12.59 15.51
C TYR A 244 18.22 14.03 15.40
N VAL A 245 16.94 14.24 15.72
CA VAL A 245 16.29 15.56 15.83
C VAL A 245 15.21 15.52 16.92
N PRO A 246 15.04 16.59 17.72
CA PRO A 246 14.13 16.58 18.86
C PRO A 246 12.64 16.73 18.48
N ASP A 247 12.34 17.21 17.28
CA ASP A 247 10.97 17.47 16.77
C ASP A 247 10.42 16.31 15.92
N ARG A 248 11.03 15.12 16.01
CA ARG A 248 10.66 13.93 15.23
C ARG A 248 9.32 13.31 15.64
N THR A 249 8.91 13.52 16.87
CA THR A 249 7.78 12.80 17.47
C THR A 249 6.88 13.74 18.24
N ALA A 250 5.57 13.48 18.17
CA ALA A 250 4.57 14.07 19.04
C ALA A 250 3.80 12.94 19.74
N GLU A 251 3.59 13.07 21.05
CA GLU A 251 2.85 12.12 21.88
C GLU A 251 1.91 12.86 22.84
N GLY A 252 0.70 12.34 23.03
CA GLY A 252 -0.33 12.94 23.86
C GLY A 252 -1.72 12.39 23.56
N ASP A 253 -2.68 12.64 24.44
CA ASP A 253 -4.03 12.11 24.28
C ASP A 253 -4.84 12.91 23.26
N GLY A 254 -5.19 12.25 22.14
CA GLY A 254 -6.06 12.81 21.12
C GLY A 254 -5.42 13.94 20.29
N ILE A 255 -4.13 13.81 19.97
CA ILE A 255 -3.44 14.71 19.04
C ILE A 255 -4.18 14.72 17.70
N THR A 256 -4.42 15.92 17.18
CA THR A 256 -5.01 16.13 15.85
C THR A 256 -4.10 16.91 14.91
N ARG A 257 -2.94 17.38 15.42
CA ARG A 257 -1.97 18.17 14.67
C ARG A 257 -0.55 17.86 15.14
N ALA A 258 0.37 17.72 14.20
CA ALA A 258 1.80 17.65 14.47
C ALA A 258 2.56 18.40 13.36
N GLU A 259 3.75 18.90 13.67
CA GLU A 259 4.62 19.52 12.68
C GLU A 259 6.05 19.00 12.80
N TYR A 260 6.75 18.97 11.67
CA TYR A 260 8.16 18.68 11.58
C TYR A 260 8.87 19.76 10.78
N ARG A 261 10.00 20.25 11.28
CA ARG A 261 10.85 21.15 10.51
C ARG A 261 11.82 20.33 9.65
N ILE A 262 11.74 20.45 8.34
CA ILE A 262 12.65 19.82 7.39
C ILE A 262 14.08 20.32 7.65
N LYS A 263 15.01 19.39 7.84
CA LYS A 263 16.43 19.70 8.04
C LYS A 263 17.18 19.65 6.72
N ALA A 264 18.32 20.33 6.65
CA ALA A 264 19.13 20.40 5.43
C ALA A 264 19.67 19.04 4.96
N GLY A 265 19.76 18.05 5.86
CA GLY A 265 20.20 16.69 5.52
C GLY A 265 19.06 15.72 5.17
N ASP A 266 17.80 16.14 5.28
CA ASP A 266 16.68 15.26 4.96
C ASP A 266 16.50 15.19 3.44
N THR A 267 16.65 14.00 2.86
CA THR A 267 16.33 13.76 1.44
C THR A 267 14.88 13.31 1.26
N PHE A 268 14.34 12.63 2.28
CA PHE A 268 12.92 12.27 2.37
C PHE A 268 12.31 12.56 3.75
N VAL A 269 10.98 12.64 3.79
CA VAL A 269 10.19 12.54 5.03
C VAL A 269 9.03 11.57 4.82
N ARG A 270 8.81 10.66 5.76
CA ARG A 270 7.64 9.79 5.84
C ARG A 270 6.96 9.95 7.20
N VAL A 271 5.64 9.82 7.27
CA VAL A 271 4.88 10.05 8.49
C VAL A 271 4.15 8.78 8.91
N GLU A 272 4.18 8.49 10.21
CA GLU A 272 3.32 7.48 10.82
C GLU A 272 2.47 8.08 11.94
N LEU A 273 1.23 7.60 12.01
CA LEU A 273 0.28 7.97 13.05
C LEU A 273 -0.18 6.71 13.77
N PHE A 274 -0.45 6.81 15.07
CA PHE A 274 -0.89 5.69 15.90
C PHE A 274 -2.09 6.12 16.74
N ASP A 275 -3.25 5.50 16.54
CA ASP A 275 -4.42 5.77 17.39
C ASP A 275 -4.35 5.06 18.75
N ARG A 276 -5.41 5.23 19.55
CA ARG A 276 -5.53 4.64 20.90
C ARG A 276 -5.64 3.12 20.91
N ASP A 277 -6.10 2.54 19.81
CA ASP A 277 -6.29 1.08 19.67
C ASP A 277 -5.06 0.43 19.02
N GLY A 278 -3.99 1.21 18.80
CA GLY A 278 -2.76 0.76 18.15
C GLY A 278 -2.86 0.67 16.63
N ARG A 279 -3.95 1.16 16.01
CA ARG A 279 -4.08 1.20 14.55
C ARG A 279 -3.23 2.32 14.00
N MET A 280 -2.69 2.09 12.81
CA MET A 280 -1.71 2.96 12.21
C MET A 280 -2.18 3.60 10.91
N ALA A 281 -1.55 4.70 10.53
CA ALA A 281 -1.61 5.25 9.18
C ALA A 281 -0.22 5.68 8.73
N TRP A 282 0.05 5.56 7.43
CA TRP A 282 1.36 5.73 6.83
C TRP A 282 1.27 6.61 5.58
N SER A 283 2.18 7.59 5.49
CA SER A 283 2.42 8.27 4.21
C SER A 283 3.38 7.45 3.34
N SER A 284 3.36 7.71 2.04
CA SER A 284 4.52 7.44 1.17
C SER A 284 5.69 8.35 1.57
N PRO A 285 6.95 7.97 1.28
CA PRO A 285 8.09 8.87 1.39
C PRO A 285 7.90 10.09 0.49
N LEU A 286 7.99 11.29 1.05
CA LEU A 286 7.98 12.54 0.31
C LEU A 286 9.41 12.93 -0.05
N LYS A 287 9.69 13.09 -1.35
CA LYS A 287 10.94 13.68 -1.83
C LYS A 287 11.01 15.15 -1.43
N LEU A 288 12.12 15.59 -0.83
CA LEU A 288 12.27 16.97 -0.35
C LEU A 288 13.02 17.89 -1.31
N HIS A 289 13.91 17.32 -2.12
CA HIS A 289 14.79 17.99 -3.07
C HIS A 289 14.71 17.28 -4.42
N ASP A 290 14.80 18.02 -5.53
CA ASP A 290 14.85 17.44 -6.87
C ASP A 290 16.23 16.90 -7.22
#